data_AF-A0A924F1W6-F1
#
_entry.id   AF-A0A924F1W6-F1
#
_cell.length_a   1.000
_cell.length_b   1.000
_cell.length_c   1.000
_cell.angle_alpha   90.00
_cell.angle_beta   90.00
_cell.angle_gamma   90.00
#
_symmetry.space_group_name_H-M   'P 1'
#
loop_
_entity.id
_entity.type
_entity.pdbx_description
1 polymer ?
#
loop_
_entity_poly.entity_id
_entity_poly.type
_entity_poly.pdbx_seq_one_letter_code
_entity_poly.pdbx_strand_id
1 'polypeptide(L)'
;MTAALLVLSVATSAQGQTDLRYPARPEPTTVIGINPIALVLGAVIGDFEKTIRPALTIGIGASVLPSYLNRYRAAEAKLRYYPDEHALHGVSLGLTAGIVTQEFSDYSSTSNGVQRTNISPSIGTELSHQWILGATSRFAMVVGAGAKRLFGSNSNRYEGTFGGGTVATFRVNVGVAF
;
A
#
# COMPACT_ATOMS: atom_id res chain seq x y z
N MET A 1 -58.28 1.16 -16.09
CA MET A 1 -57.14 1.80 -15.42
C MET A 1 -56.68 0.83 -14.33
N THR A 2 -55.53 0.20 -14.53
CA THR A 2 -55.07 -0.96 -13.74
C THR A 2 -54.03 -0.48 -12.74
N ALA A 3 -54.28 -0.63 -11.44
CA ALA A 3 -53.35 -0.25 -10.38
C ALA A 3 -52.35 -1.38 -10.12
N ALA A 4 -51.05 -1.08 -10.21
CA ALA A 4 -49.98 -2.00 -9.85
C ALA A 4 -49.53 -1.71 -8.40
N LEU A 5 -49.64 -2.71 -7.55
CA LEU A 5 -49.18 -2.70 -6.16
C LEU A 5 -47.69 -3.07 -6.13
N LEU A 6 -46.83 -2.16 -5.64
CA LEU A 6 -45.38 -2.35 -5.57
C LEU A 6 -45.00 -2.70 -4.13
N VAL A 7 -44.64 -3.96 -3.87
CA VAL A 7 -44.16 -4.44 -2.57
C VAL A 7 -42.64 -4.28 -2.55
N LEU A 8 -42.13 -3.29 -1.80
CA LEU A 8 -40.70 -3.20 -1.49
C LEU A 8 -40.36 -4.12 -0.32
N SER A 9 -39.49 -5.09 -0.60
CA SER A 9 -38.87 -6.01 0.35
C SER A 9 -38.02 -5.25 1.37
N VAL A 10 -38.35 -5.37 2.66
CA VAL A 10 -37.52 -4.91 3.77
C VAL A 10 -36.30 -5.82 3.85
N ALA A 11 -35.11 -5.28 3.58
CA ALA A 11 -33.85 -5.96 3.83
C ALA A 11 -33.63 -6.04 5.35
N THR A 12 -33.74 -7.25 5.90
CA THR A 12 -33.35 -7.53 7.29
C THR A 12 -31.84 -7.31 7.42
N SER A 13 -31.43 -6.25 8.12
CA SER A 13 -30.04 -6.07 8.53
C SER A 13 -29.69 -7.19 9.53
N ALA A 14 -28.77 -8.06 9.13
CA ALA A 14 -28.17 -9.05 10.01
C ALA A 14 -27.55 -8.32 11.20
N GLN A 15 -28.05 -8.59 12.40
CA GLN A 15 -27.46 -8.10 13.65
C GLN A 15 -26.11 -8.79 13.82
N GLY A 16 -25.04 -8.00 13.90
CA GLY A 16 -23.69 -8.49 14.14
C GLY A 16 -23.63 -9.31 15.43
N GLN A 17 -23.00 -10.48 15.34
CA GLN A 17 -22.67 -11.30 16.51
C GLN A 17 -21.89 -10.46 17.51
N THR A 18 -22.42 -10.34 18.72
CA THR A 18 -21.67 -9.86 19.89
C THR A 18 -20.51 -10.82 20.14
N ASP A 19 -19.30 -10.36 19.84
CA ASP A 19 -18.07 -11.08 20.11
C ASP A 19 -17.88 -11.24 21.63
N LEU A 20 -17.63 -12.48 22.05
CA LEU A 20 -17.37 -12.85 23.44
C LEU A 20 -16.06 -12.19 23.87
N ARG A 21 -16.18 -11.17 24.72
CA ARG A 21 -15.08 -10.34 25.24
C ARG A 21 -13.94 -11.18 25.84
N TYR A 22 -12.91 -11.42 25.05
CA TYR A 22 -11.53 -11.39 25.55
C TYR A 22 -11.33 -10.03 26.25
N PRO A 23 -10.54 -9.92 27.33
CA PRO A 23 -10.27 -8.62 27.95
C PRO A 23 -9.86 -7.62 26.87
N ALA A 24 -10.47 -6.44 26.87
CA ALA A 24 -10.18 -5.36 25.94
C ALA A 24 -8.68 -5.07 26.00
N ARG A 25 -7.94 -5.65 25.06
CA ARG A 25 -6.49 -5.52 24.99
C ARG A 25 -6.21 -4.18 24.33
N PRO A 26 -5.16 -3.45 24.75
CA PRO A 26 -4.76 -2.25 24.04
C PRO A 26 -4.59 -2.56 22.56
N GLU A 27 -5.34 -1.85 21.71
CA GLU A 27 -5.18 -1.96 20.27
C GLU A 27 -3.79 -1.41 19.90
N PRO A 28 -3.03 -2.10 19.03
CA PRO A 28 -1.76 -1.57 18.57
C PRO A 28 -1.99 -0.23 17.88
N THR A 29 -1.05 0.69 18.06
CA THR A 29 -1.13 2.03 17.47
C THR A 29 -0.08 2.22 16.39
N THR A 30 0.88 1.30 16.29
CA THR A 30 1.98 1.35 15.33
C THR A 30 2.22 -0.04 14.72
N VAL A 31 2.50 -0.08 13.42
CA VAL A 31 2.90 -1.29 12.71
C VAL A 31 4.18 -1.02 11.93
N ILE A 32 5.12 -1.95 12.01
CA ILE A 32 6.30 -2.00 11.16
C ILE A 32 6.27 -3.32 10.42
N GLY A 33 6.32 -3.27 9.09
CA GLY A 33 6.25 -4.46 8.24
C GLY A 33 7.28 -4.45 7.13
N ILE A 34 7.60 -5.65 6.66
CA ILE A 34 8.45 -5.87 5.48
C ILE A 34 7.77 -6.86 4.54
N ASN A 35 8.16 -6.84 3.27
CA ASN A 35 7.71 -7.83 2.30
C ASN A 35 8.71 -9.02 2.27
N PRO A 36 8.34 -10.20 2.81
CA PRO A 36 9.24 -11.35 2.85
C PRO A 36 9.51 -11.93 1.46
N ILE A 37 8.54 -11.82 0.54
CA ILE A 37 8.69 -12.29 -0.85
C ILE A 37 9.72 -11.41 -1.57
N ALA A 38 9.64 -10.09 -1.39
CA ALA A 38 10.60 -9.16 -1.95
C ALA A 38 12.03 -9.48 -1.46
N LEU A 39 12.18 -9.79 -0.18
CA LEU A 39 13.48 -10.13 0.42
C LEU A 39 14.13 -11.35 -0.23
N VAL A 40 13.34 -12.40 -0.49
CA VAL A 40 13.80 -13.60 -1.21
C VAL A 40 14.22 -13.28 -2.66
N LEU A 41 13.55 -12.32 -3.30
CA LEU A 41 13.89 -11.82 -4.63
C LEU A 41 15.01 -10.77 -4.64
N GLY A 42 15.65 -10.53 -3.49
CA GLY A 42 16.74 -9.55 -3.32
C GLY A 42 16.28 -8.10 -3.13
N ALA A 43 14.97 -7.83 -3.20
CA ALA A 43 14.41 -6.51 -2.98
C ALA A 43 14.09 -6.26 -1.50
N VAL A 44 14.20 -5.01 -1.05
CA VAL A 44 13.77 -4.60 0.29
C VAL A 44 12.58 -3.69 0.14
N ILE A 45 11.43 -4.10 0.67
CA ILE A 45 10.22 -3.28 0.74
C ILE A 45 9.77 -3.30 2.19
N GLY A 46 9.61 -2.12 2.78
CA GLY A 46 9.25 -1.96 4.18
C GLY A 46 8.38 -0.76 4.42
N ASP A 47 7.49 -0.88 5.40
CA ASP A 47 6.48 0.10 5.73
C ASP A 47 6.42 0.33 7.24
N PHE A 48 6.23 1.59 7.61
CA PHE A 48 5.91 2.04 8.96
C PHE A 48 4.55 2.73 8.92
N GLU A 49 3.66 2.43 9.85
CA GLU A 49 2.33 3.00 9.94
C GLU A 49 1.96 3.29 11.39
N LYS A 50 1.27 4.40 11.63
CA LYS A 50 0.83 4.86 12.94
C LYS A 50 -0.60 5.38 12.90
N THR A 51 -1.39 5.00 13.89
CA THR A 51 -2.75 5.51 14.11
C THR A 51 -2.72 6.97 14.57
N ILE A 52 -3.52 7.81 13.91
CA ILE A 52 -3.79 9.19 14.35
C ILE A 52 -5.21 9.31 14.90
N ARG A 53 -6.16 8.63 14.27
CA ARG A 53 -7.57 8.57 14.68
C ARG A 53 -8.08 7.13 14.52
N PRO A 54 -9.20 6.76 15.16
CA PRO A 54 -9.79 5.44 14.98
C PRO A 54 -9.97 5.07 13.50
N ALA A 55 -10.38 6.02 12.65
CA ALA A 55 -10.54 5.77 11.22
C ALA A 55 -9.32 6.14 10.34
N LEU A 56 -8.20 6.62 10.90
CA LEU A 56 -7.09 7.19 10.10
C LEU A 56 -5.71 6.80 10.60
N THR A 57 -4.85 6.41 9.67
CA THR A 57 -3.43 6.18 9.90
C THR A 57 -2.58 7.00 8.95
N ILE A 58 -1.36 7.30 9.38
CA ILE A 58 -0.29 7.79 8.50
C ILE A 58 0.85 6.80 8.46
N GLY A 59 1.62 6.81 7.39
CA GLY A 59 2.77 5.96 7.29
C GLY A 59 3.79 6.43 6.28
N ILE A 60 4.90 5.71 6.26
CA ILE A 60 5.92 5.83 5.24
C ILE A 60 6.26 4.45 4.71
N GLY A 61 6.52 4.36 3.41
CA GLY A 61 6.99 3.16 2.75
C GLY A 61 8.27 3.43 1.99
N ALA A 62 9.19 2.48 2.03
CA ALA A 62 10.40 2.52 1.25
C ALA A 62 10.58 1.21 0.48
N SER A 63 11.09 1.31 -0.74
CA SER A 63 11.43 0.15 -1.55
C SER A 63 12.75 0.34 -2.27
N VAL A 64 13.55 -0.73 -2.30
CA VAL A 64 14.81 -0.83 -3.03
C VAL A 64 14.78 -2.15 -3.79
N LEU A 65 14.76 -2.08 -5.11
CA LEU A 65 14.81 -3.24 -5.98
C LEU A 65 16.20 -3.27 -6.66
N PRO A 66 17.03 -4.29 -6.39
CA PRO A 66 18.25 -4.49 -7.15
C PRO A 66 17.90 -5.01 -8.54
N SER A 67 18.46 -4.40 -9.57
CA SER A 67 18.53 -4.99 -10.90
C SER A 67 19.93 -4.77 -11.44
N TYR A 68 20.42 -5.71 -12.26
CA TYR A 68 21.74 -5.67 -12.89
C TYR A 68 21.95 -4.46 -13.80
N LEU A 69 20.87 -3.83 -14.27
CA LEU A 69 20.93 -2.70 -15.20
C LEU A 69 20.37 -1.39 -14.62
N ASN A 70 19.38 -1.45 -13.72
CA ASN A 70 18.74 -0.24 -13.17
C ASN A 70 18.41 -0.37 -11.68
N ARG A 71 18.98 0.50 -10.84
CA ARG A 71 18.62 0.52 -9.41
C ARG A 71 17.34 1.32 -9.23
N TYR A 72 16.28 0.66 -8.76
CA TYR A 72 15.02 1.33 -8.43
C TYR A 72 14.96 1.58 -6.92
N ARG A 73 14.70 2.84 -6.54
CA ARG A 73 14.45 3.24 -5.15
C ARG A 73 13.17 4.06 -5.11
N ALA A 74 12.31 3.82 -4.14
CA ALA A 74 11.16 4.70 -3.91
C ALA A 74 10.94 4.94 -2.42
N ALA A 75 10.46 6.13 -2.10
CA ALA A 75 10.04 6.53 -0.77
C ALA A 75 8.68 7.24 -0.89
N GLU A 76 7.70 6.83 -0.11
CA GLU A 76 6.33 7.36 -0.17
C GLU A 76 5.77 7.58 1.23
N ALA A 77 5.08 8.70 1.42
CA ALA A 77 4.18 8.94 2.53
C ALA A 77 2.81 8.34 2.20
N LYS A 78 2.09 7.92 3.25
CA LYS A 78 0.79 7.26 3.14
C LYS A 78 -0.19 7.84 4.13
N LEU A 79 -1.42 7.95 3.70
CA LEU A 79 -2.58 8.25 4.53
C LEU A 79 -3.62 7.18 4.25
N ARG A 80 -4.08 6.44 5.25
CA ARG A 80 -5.13 5.43 5.06
C ARG A 80 -6.36 5.73 5.89
N TYR A 81 -7.52 5.49 5.28
CA TYR A 81 -8.83 5.57 5.87
C TYR A 81 -9.41 4.17 6.06
N TYR A 82 -9.89 3.90 7.27
CA TYR A 82 -10.49 2.64 7.72
C TYR A 82 -11.99 2.88 7.94
N PRO A 83 -12.88 2.40 7.05
CA PRO A 83 -14.32 2.64 7.14
C PRO A 83 -14.99 2.01 8.36
N ASP A 84 -14.36 1.01 8.97
CA ASP A 84 -14.81 0.33 10.19
C ASP A 84 -14.38 1.05 11.47
N GLU A 85 -13.67 2.18 11.36
CA GLU A 85 -13.09 2.94 12.48
C GLU A 85 -12.12 2.13 13.38
N HIS A 86 -11.60 1.02 12.86
CA HIS A 86 -10.56 0.21 13.52
C HIS A 86 -9.23 0.33 12.78
N ALA A 87 -8.53 1.44 13.01
CA ALA A 87 -7.21 1.68 12.42
C ALA A 87 -6.27 0.50 12.65
N LEU A 88 -5.48 0.18 11.61
CA LEU A 88 -4.56 -0.96 11.58
C LEU A 88 -5.25 -2.33 11.53
N HIS A 89 -6.55 -2.41 11.31
CA HIS A 89 -7.27 -3.66 11.15
C HIS A 89 -8.36 -3.54 10.08
N GLY A 90 -8.63 -4.60 9.33
CA GLY A 90 -9.70 -4.61 8.33
C GLY A 90 -9.34 -3.92 7.01
N VAL A 91 -10.37 -3.45 6.31
CA VAL A 91 -10.25 -2.86 4.96
C VAL A 91 -9.87 -1.38 5.06
N SER A 92 -8.95 -0.94 4.21
CA SER A 92 -8.54 0.45 4.16
C SER A 92 -8.36 0.98 2.74
N LEU A 93 -8.68 2.26 2.58
CA LEU A 93 -8.45 3.07 1.40
C LEU A 93 -7.30 4.04 1.66
N GLY A 94 -6.23 3.89 0.89
CA GLY A 94 -4.98 4.63 1.03
C GLY A 94 -4.74 5.63 -0.08
N LEU A 95 -4.17 6.76 0.30
CA LEU A 95 -3.52 7.72 -0.60
C LEU A 95 -2.02 7.67 -0.36
N THR A 96 -1.24 7.72 -1.42
CA THR A 96 0.22 7.75 -1.35
C THR A 96 0.78 8.92 -2.15
N ALA A 97 1.86 9.51 -1.65
CA ALA A 97 2.62 10.53 -2.34
C ALA A 97 4.11 10.33 -2.04
N GLY A 98 4.95 10.39 -3.07
CA GLY A 98 6.35 10.01 -2.89
C GLY A 98 7.24 10.35 -4.07
N ILE A 99 8.47 9.88 -3.99
CA ILE A 99 9.47 10.04 -5.04
C ILE A 99 10.02 8.67 -5.44
N VAL A 100 10.31 8.53 -6.72
CA VAL A 100 10.95 7.37 -7.31
C VAL A 100 12.26 7.81 -7.94
N THR A 101 13.34 7.15 -7.58
CA THR A 101 14.67 7.35 -8.16
C THR A 101 15.06 6.12 -8.96
N GLN A 102 15.53 6.36 -10.18
CA GLN A 102 16.09 5.34 -11.05
C GLN A 102 17.48 5.76 -11.52
N GLU A 103 18.43 4.85 -11.37
CA GLU A 103 19.77 4.97 -11.93
C GLU A 103 19.82 4.13 -13.20
N PHE A 104 20.10 4.76 -14.35
CA PHE A 104 20.32 4.06 -15.62
C PHE A 104 21.81 4.04 -15.96
N SER A 105 22.32 2.86 -16.32
CA SER A 105 23.66 2.69 -16.87
C SER A 105 23.58 2.47 -18.38
N ASP A 106 23.76 3.54 -19.15
CA ASP A 106 23.86 3.43 -20.62
C ASP A 106 25.25 2.86 -20.98
N TYR A 107 25.33 1.55 -21.25
CA TYR A 107 26.49 0.96 -21.92
C TYR A 107 26.39 1.26 -23.42
N SER A 108 26.88 2.44 -23.84
CA SER A 108 27.19 2.69 -25.25
C SER A 108 28.59 2.14 -25.56
N SER A 109 28.73 1.38 -26.65
CA SER A 109 29.96 0.68 -27.06
C SER A 109 31.17 1.58 -27.39
N THR A 110 31.13 2.89 -27.10
CA THR A 110 32.17 3.84 -27.52
C THR A 110 32.51 4.98 -26.55
N SER A 111 31.90 5.12 -25.38
CA SER A 111 32.40 6.10 -24.40
C SER A 111 31.95 5.80 -22.97
N ASN A 112 32.81 6.17 -22.02
CA ASN A 112 32.63 6.11 -20.57
C ASN A 112 31.15 6.27 -20.16
N GLY A 113 30.56 5.21 -19.61
CA GLY A 113 29.13 5.14 -19.28
C GLY A 113 28.69 6.35 -18.46
N VAL A 114 27.76 7.13 -19.01
CA VAL A 114 27.18 8.27 -18.31
C VAL A 114 26.05 7.74 -17.45
N GLN A 115 26.25 7.72 -16.13
CA GLN A 115 25.20 7.37 -15.18
C GLN A 115 24.19 8.53 -15.13
N ARG A 116 22.92 8.25 -15.45
CA ARG A 116 21.83 9.23 -15.34
C ARG A 116 20.89 8.83 -14.20
N THR A 117 20.73 9.73 -13.24
CA THR A 117 19.75 9.59 -12.16
C THR A 117 18.51 10.39 -12.50
N ASN A 118 17.36 9.71 -12.60
CA ASN A 118 16.07 10.34 -12.78
C ASN A 118 15.28 10.28 -11.47
N ILE A 119 14.70 11.41 -11.06
CA ILE A 119 13.83 11.51 -9.88
C ILE A 119 12.45 11.91 -10.38
N SER A 120 11.47 11.06 -10.13
CA SER A 120 10.08 11.26 -10.54
C SER A 120 9.17 11.34 -9.31
N PRO A 121 8.47 12.46 -9.07
CA PRO A 121 7.43 12.49 -8.06
C PRO A 121 6.27 11.57 -8.45
N SER A 122 5.55 11.08 -7.45
CA SER A 122 4.49 10.11 -7.62
C SER A 122 3.32 10.38 -6.68
N ILE A 123 2.12 10.06 -7.14
CA ILE A 123 0.91 9.99 -6.33
C ILE A 123 0.18 8.70 -6.63
N GLY A 124 -0.52 8.12 -5.65
CA GLY A 124 -1.22 6.87 -5.85
C GLY A 124 -2.36 6.62 -4.88
N THR A 125 -3.06 5.55 -5.16
CA THR A 125 -4.18 5.05 -4.36
C THR A 125 -3.97 3.56 -4.10
N GLU A 126 -4.36 3.10 -2.92
CA GLU A 126 -4.26 1.69 -2.51
C GLU A 126 -5.55 1.24 -1.83
N LEU A 127 -6.03 0.05 -2.18
CA LEU A 127 -7.01 -0.68 -1.39
C LEU A 127 -6.28 -1.82 -0.69
N SER A 128 -6.39 -1.89 0.63
CA SER A 128 -5.70 -2.90 1.43
C SER A 128 -6.62 -3.57 2.43
N HIS A 129 -6.27 -4.78 2.82
CA HIS A 129 -6.81 -5.47 3.97
C HIS A 129 -5.64 -5.78 4.92
N GLN A 130 -5.81 -5.44 6.19
CA GLN A 130 -4.82 -5.65 7.24
C GLN A 130 -5.39 -6.53 8.36
N TRP A 131 -4.63 -7.56 8.73
CA TRP A 131 -4.94 -8.42 9.86
C TRP A 131 -3.93 -8.19 10.97
N ILE A 132 -4.42 -8.07 12.20
CA ILE A 132 -3.63 -8.16 13.43
C ILE A 132 -3.95 -9.50 14.06
N LEU A 133 -2.95 -10.37 14.16
CA LEU A 133 -3.09 -11.77 14.53
C LEU A 133 -2.32 -12.11 15.81
N GLY A 134 -2.67 -13.28 16.35
CA GLY A 134 -2.03 -13.90 17.49
C GLY A 134 -2.64 -13.46 18.82
N ALA A 135 -2.44 -14.27 19.86
CA ALA A 135 -2.97 -14.01 21.20
C ALA A 135 -2.47 -12.68 21.81
N THR A 136 -1.39 -12.12 21.27
CA THR A 136 -0.80 -10.86 21.73
C THR A 136 -1.12 -9.67 20.85
N SER A 137 -1.84 -9.83 19.73
CA SER A 137 -2.13 -8.79 18.74
C SER A 137 -0.86 -8.09 18.22
N ARG A 138 0.22 -8.86 18.06
CA ARG A 138 1.55 -8.34 17.65
C ARG A 138 1.94 -8.69 16.24
N PHE A 139 1.29 -9.66 15.61
CA PHE A 139 1.64 -10.04 14.25
C PHE A 139 0.74 -9.30 13.27
N ALA A 140 1.32 -8.48 12.40
CA ALA A 140 0.58 -7.78 11.35
C ALA A 140 0.78 -8.49 10.01
N MET A 141 -0.29 -8.63 9.24
CA MET A 141 -0.24 -9.05 7.84
C MET A 141 -1.07 -8.08 7.02
N VAL A 142 -0.52 -7.65 5.88
CA VAL A 142 -1.19 -6.71 4.98
C VAL A 142 -1.15 -7.25 3.57
N VAL A 143 -2.30 -7.23 2.91
CA VAL A 143 -2.40 -7.47 1.47
C VAL A 143 -3.12 -6.28 0.84
N GLY A 144 -2.59 -5.75 -0.25
CA GLY A 144 -3.18 -4.61 -0.93
C GLY A 144 -2.82 -4.55 -2.39
N ALA A 145 -3.66 -3.83 -3.13
CA ALA A 145 -3.47 -3.54 -4.54
C ALA A 145 -3.83 -2.08 -4.80
N GLY A 146 -3.19 -1.49 -5.79
CA GLY A 146 -3.35 -0.07 -6.07
C GLY A 146 -2.72 0.32 -7.39
N ALA A 147 -2.65 1.62 -7.60
CA ALA A 147 -1.96 2.21 -8.72
C ALA A 147 -1.32 3.51 -8.29
N LYS A 148 -0.17 3.83 -8.90
CA LYS A 148 0.48 5.13 -8.76
C LYS A 148 0.78 5.73 -10.12
N ARG A 149 0.67 7.05 -10.22
CA ARG A 149 1.12 7.83 -11.36
C ARG A 149 2.47 8.46 -11.06
N LEU A 150 3.40 8.36 -12.00
CA LEU A 150 4.71 8.99 -11.99
C LEU A 150 4.67 10.24 -12.87
N PHE A 151 5.25 11.35 -12.39
CA PHE A 151 5.34 12.60 -13.13
C PHE A 151 6.80 12.93 -13.47
N GLY A 152 7.04 13.62 -14.59
CA GLY A 152 8.38 14.09 -14.99
C GLY A 152 8.69 13.89 -16.48
N SER A 153 9.73 14.55 -16.98
CA SER A 153 10.06 14.66 -18.43
C SER A 153 10.39 13.33 -19.13
N ASN A 154 10.62 12.26 -18.37
CA ASN A 154 10.83 10.90 -18.88
C ASN A 154 9.68 9.94 -18.50
N SER A 155 8.53 10.46 -18.03
CA SER A 155 7.35 9.66 -17.68
C SER A 155 6.84 8.81 -18.86
N ASN A 156 7.13 9.24 -20.10
CA ASN A 156 6.79 8.53 -21.33
C ASN A 156 7.68 7.30 -21.63
N ARG A 157 8.83 7.14 -20.94
CA ARG A 157 9.61 5.89 -20.97
C ARG A 157 9.08 4.84 -19.99
N TYR A 158 8.15 5.22 -19.13
CA TYR A 158 7.39 4.26 -18.35
C TYR A 158 6.25 3.76 -19.24
N GLU A 159 6.48 2.63 -19.90
CA GLU A 159 5.37 1.72 -20.26
C GLU A 159 4.76 1.20 -18.96
N GLY A 160 4.05 2.09 -18.26
CA GLY A 160 3.26 1.71 -17.11
C GLY A 160 2.18 0.73 -17.56
N THR A 161 1.76 -0.15 -16.66
CA THR A 161 0.71 -1.17 -16.90
C THR A 161 -0.56 -0.59 -17.55
N PHE A 162 -0.81 0.70 -17.33
CA PHE A 162 -1.99 1.42 -17.84
C PHE A 162 -1.65 2.60 -18.77
N GLY A 163 -0.39 2.72 -19.22
CA GLY A 163 0.10 3.85 -20.01
C GLY A 163 0.23 5.17 -19.25
N GLY A 164 0.88 6.16 -19.86
CA GLY A 164 0.96 7.53 -19.36
C GLY A 164 1.64 7.71 -17.98
N GLY A 165 2.59 6.83 -17.64
CA GLY A 165 3.28 6.86 -16.34
C GLY A 165 2.50 6.24 -15.18
N THR A 166 1.43 5.48 -15.43
CA THR A 166 0.63 4.81 -14.38
C THR A 166 1.07 3.37 -14.18
N VAL A 167 1.45 3.01 -12.96
CA VAL A 167 2.01 1.70 -12.59
C VAL A 167 1.10 1.03 -11.56
N ALA A 168 0.73 -0.23 -11.80
CA ALA A 168 0.03 -1.05 -10.81
C ALA A 168 0.94 -1.36 -9.62
N THR A 169 0.40 -1.37 -8.42
CA THR A 169 1.13 -1.70 -7.19
C THR A 169 0.45 -2.82 -6.46
N PHE A 170 1.23 -3.80 -6.03
CA PHE A 170 0.78 -4.86 -5.14
C PHE A 170 1.63 -4.83 -3.88
N ARG A 171 0.99 -5.05 -2.74
CA ARG A 171 1.61 -5.02 -1.42
C ARG A 171 1.25 -6.30 -0.69
N VAL A 172 2.28 -6.97 -0.21
CA VAL A 172 2.16 -8.11 0.71
C VAL A 172 3.23 -7.94 1.76
N ASN A 173 2.84 -7.58 2.98
CA ASN A 173 3.77 -7.36 4.07
C ASN A 173 3.38 -8.19 5.29
N VAL A 174 4.39 -8.59 6.05
CA VAL A 174 4.23 -9.11 7.41
C VAL A 174 5.08 -8.28 8.36
N GLY A 175 4.64 -8.16 9.61
CA GLY A 175 5.24 -7.19 10.52
C GLY A 175 4.88 -7.40 11.98
N VAL A 176 5.35 -6.45 12.78
CA VAL A 176 5.08 -6.37 14.21
C VAL A 176 4.22 -5.15 14.50
N ALA A 177 3.18 -5.36 15.29
CA ALA A 177 2.26 -4.35 15.80
C ALA A 177 2.48 -4.11 17.30
N PHE A 178 2.43 -2.84 17.74
CA PHE A 178 2.63 -2.46 19.14
C PHE A 178 1.98 -1.11 19.49
#